data_AF-A0A2V6NDQ1-F1
#
_entry.id   AF-A0A2V6NDQ1-F1
#
_cell.length_a   1.000
_cell.length_b   1.000
_cell.length_c   1.000
_cell.angle_alpha   90.00
_cell.angle_beta   90.00
_cell.angle_gamma   90.00
#
_symmetry.space_group_name_H-M   'P 1'
#
loop_
_entity.id
_entity.type
_entity.pdbx_description
1 polymer ?
#
loop_
_entity_poly.entity_id
_entity_poly.type
_entity_poly.pdbx_seq_one_letter_code
_entity_poly.pdbx_strand_id
1 'polypeptide(L)'
;DALVKFGGEVRRIATAEHLRYEILPGRDESLLLYLQRPRFYTRITEPTAAPPGLDALVVPLDEEPWRSGKFPYRVTAEKKSEHPSSYGFLTLPRR
;
A
#
# COMPACT_ATOMS: atom_id res chain seq x y z
N ASP A 1 -16.76 2.30 -8.32
CA ASP A 1 -15.89 2.92 -7.30
C ASP A 1 -14.49 2.32 -7.39
N ALA A 2 -13.46 3.15 -7.58
CA ALA A 2 -12.08 2.73 -7.79
C ALA A 2 -11.42 2.19 -6.50
N LEU A 3 -11.79 2.74 -5.32
CA LEU A 3 -11.27 2.26 -4.04
C LEU A 3 -11.84 0.89 -3.67
N VAL A 4 -13.12 0.63 -3.99
CA VAL A 4 -13.74 -0.70 -3.80
C VAL A 4 -12.98 -1.76 -4.59
N LYS A 5 -12.70 -1.50 -5.87
CA LYS A 5 -11.97 -2.43 -6.74
C LYS A 5 -10.56 -2.68 -6.23
N PHE A 6 -9.83 -1.60 -5.95
CA PHE A 6 -8.46 -1.68 -5.43
C PHE A 6 -8.40 -2.43 -4.09
N GLY A 7 -9.25 -2.07 -3.13
CA GLY A 7 -9.29 -2.74 -1.82
C GLY A 7 -9.65 -4.23 -1.91
N GLY A 8 -10.56 -4.58 -2.83
CA GLY A 8 -10.87 -5.97 -3.15
C GLY A 8 -9.68 -6.75 -3.71
N GLU A 9 -8.95 -6.14 -4.65
CA GLU A 9 -7.78 -6.75 -5.28
C GLU A 9 -6.62 -6.94 -4.29
N VAL A 10 -6.30 -5.91 -3.50
CA VAL A 10 -5.27 -5.99 -2.45
C VAL A 10 -5.56 -7.12 -1.47
N ARG A 11 -6.80 -7.20 -0.96
CA ARG A 11 -7.19 -8.30 -0.06
C ARG A 11 -7.10 -9.66 -0.71
N ARG A 12 -7.49 -9.78 -1.98
CA ARG A 12 -7.40 -11.04 -2.74
C ARG A 12 -5.96 -11.50 -2.85
N ILE A 13 -5.05 -10.62 -3.26
CA ILE A 13 -3.62 -10.92 -3.40
C ILE A 13 -3.02 -11.26 -2.03
N ALA A 14 -3.26 -10.42 -1.03
CA ALA A 14 -2.73 -10.65 0.32
C ALA A 14 -3.19 -11.99 0.91
N THR A 15 -4.44 -12.38 0.67
CA THR A 15 -4.97 -13.68 1.12
C THR A 15 -4.34 -14.83 0.34
N ALA A 16 -4.26 -14.73 -0.98
CA ALA A 16 -3.72 -15.79 -1.85
C ALA A 16 -2.23 -16.05 -1.59
N GLU A 17 -1.48 -15.01 -1.27
CA GLU A 17 -0.04 -15.07 -1.06
C GLU A 17 0.36 -15.07 0.43
N HIS A 18 -0.61 -15.07 1.34
CA HIS A 18 -0.41 -14.99 2.79
C HIS A 18 0.44 -13.77 3.23
N LEU A 19 0.29 -12.64 2.54
CA LEU A 19 1.08 -11.43 2.79
C LEU A 19 0.58 -10.68 4.01
N ARG A 20 1.49 -10.38 4.93
CA ARG A 20 1.26 -9.37 5.96
C ARG A 20 1.49 -7.99 5.37
N TYR A 21 0.43 -7.21 5.30
CA TYR A 21 0.49 -5.85 4.77
C TYR A 21 -0.04 -4.82 5.74
N GLU A 22 0.54 -3.63 5.65
CA GLU A 22 0.14 -2.43 6.38
C GLU A 22 -0.09 -1.27 5.42
N ILE A 23 -0.86 -0.27 5.86
CA ILE A 23 -1.24 0.90 5.04
C ILE A 23 -0.54 2.11 5.61
N LEU A 24 0.17 2.85 4.76
CA LEU A 24 0.81 4.08 5.17
C LEU A 24 -0.15 5.27 5.17
N PRO A 25 0.10 6.27 6.01
CA PRO A 25 -0.64 7.52 5.99
C PRO A 25 -0.64 8.12 4.58
N GLY A 26 -1.81 8.55 4.14
CA GLY A 26 -2.02 9.30 2.91
C GLY A 26 -3.18 10.27 3.11
N ARG A 27 -3.39 11.17 2.15
CA ARG A 27 -4.44 12.20 2.24
C ARG A 27 -5.87 11.65 2.32
N ASP A 28 -6.10 10.45 1.79
CA ASP A 28 -7.43 9.85 1.69
C ASP A 28 -7.57 8.64 2.62
N GLU A 29 -8.14 8.89 3.81
CA GLU A 29 -8.36 7.86 4.84
C GLU A 29 -9.48 6.88 4.49
N SER A 30 -10.32 7.19 3.50
CA SER A 30 -11.43 6.30 3.11
C SER A 30 -10.92 4.94 2.62
N LEU A 31 -9.67 4.87 2.15
CA LEU A 31 -9.00 3.62 1.80
C LEU A 31 -8.93 2.61 2.97
N LEU A 32 -8.83 3.06 4.22
CA LEU A 32 -8.80 2.19 5.41
C LEU A 32 -10.07 1.32 5.49
N LEU A 33 -11.23 1.90 5.16
CA LEU A 33 -12.50 1.18 5.11
C LEU A 33 -12.46 0.06 4.07
N TYR A 34 -12.00 0.37 2.86
CA TYR A 34 -11.94 -0.58 1.75
C TYR A 34 -10.85 -1.62 1.91
N LEU A 35 -9.88 -1.43 2.80
CA LEU A 35 -8.87 -2.42 3.17
C LEU A 35 -9.15 -3.10 4.52
N GLN A 36 -10.27 -2.75 5.17
CA GLN A 36 -10.67 -3.28 6.48
C GLN A 36 -9.58 -3.10 7.54
N ARG A 37 -8.94 -1.93 7.57
CA ARG A 37 -7.92 -1.59 8.56
C ARG A 37 -8.41 -0.50 9.50
N PRO A 38 -8.10 -0.61 10.81
CA PRO A 38 -8.58 0.35 11.80
C PRO A 38 -7.80 1.67 11.80
N ARG A 39 -6.58 1.69 11.24
CA ARG A 39 -5.70 2.86 11.24
C ARG A 39 -4.56 2.70 10.24
N PHE A 40 -3.88 3.80 9.95
CA PHE A 40 -2.59 3.79 9.29
C PHE A 40 -1.47 3.27 10.19
N TYR A 41 -0.45 2.72 9.55
CA TYR A 41 0.77 2.26 10.14
C TYR A 41 1.82 3.39 10.09
N THR A 42 2.16 3.94 11.25
CA THR A 42 3.07 5.10 11.37
C THR A 42 4.49 4.72 11.81
N ARG A 43 4.77 3.42 11.97
CA ARG A 43 6.06 2.93 12.49
C ARG A 43 7.12 2.72 11.40
N ILE A 44 6.91 3.21 10.17
CA ILE A 44 7.97 3.24 9.16
C ILE A 44 8.81 4.47 9.41
N THR A 45 9.98 4.27 10.01
CA THR A 45 11.00 5.31 10.21
C THR A 45 11.84 5.54 8.97
N GLU A 46 11.96 4.54 8.10
CA GLU A 46 12.77 4.62 6.87
C GLU A 46 12.05 3.97 5.68
N PRO A 47 11.73 4.71 4.60
CA PRO A 47 11.06 4.16 3.41
C PRO A 47 11.94 3.17 2.62
N THR A 48 13.26 3.18 2.88
CA THR A 48 14.27 2.33 2.24
C THR A 48 14.41 0.96 2.90
N ALA A 49 13.91 0.78 4.12
CA ALA A 49 14.00 -0.47 4.86
C ALA A 49 12.63 -1.12 4.98
N ALA A 50 12.55 -2.42 4.67
CA ALA A 50 11.35 -3.18 4.94
C ALA A 50 11.20 -3.41 6.44
N PRO A 51 10.07 -2.99 7.06
CA PRO A 51 9.85 -3.29 8.46
C PRO A 51 9.85 -4.81 8.65
N PRO A 52 10.52 -5.33 9.70
CA PRO A 52 10.62 -6.77 9.91
C PRO A 52 9.22 -7.39 10.07
N GLY A 53 8.93 -8.40 9.24
CA GLY A 53 7.66 -9.13 9.27
C GLY A 53 6.51 -8.50 8.46
N LEU A 54 6.78 -7.48 7.64
CA LEU A 54 5.86 -7.00 6.60
C LEU A 54 6.30 -7.51 5.23
N ASP A 55 5.39 -8.18 4.53
CA ASP A 55 5.60 -8.69 3.18
C ASP A 55 5.18 -7.69 2.10
N ALA A 56 4.28 -6.76 2.47
CA ALA A 56 3.73 -5.78 1.55
C ALA A 56 3.29 -4.48 2.24
N LEU A 57 3.15 -3.41 1.46
CA LEU A 57 2.73 -2.08 1.91
C LEU A 57 1.71 -1.50 0.94
N VAL A 58 0.71 -0.81 1.47
CA VAL A 58 -0.13 0.07 0.67
C VAL A 58 0.32 1.50 0.90
N VAL A 59 0.71 2.19 -0.18
CA VAL A 59 1.32 3.53 -0.10
C VAL A 59 0.65 4.51 -1.07
N PRO A 60 0.57 5.81 -0.71
CA PRO A 60 0.18 6.85 -1.65
C PRO A 60 1.32 7.10 -2.64
N LEU A 61 1.13 6.77 -3.91
CA LEU A 61 2.18 6.87 -4.93
C LEU A 61 2.50 8.31 -5.33
N ASP A 62 1.55 9.23 -5.13
CA ASP A 62 1.71 10.64 -5.50
C ASP A 62 2.29 11.50 -4.36
N GLU A 63 2.57 10.90 -3.20
CA GLU A 63 3.03 11.58 -1.99
C GLU A 63 4.48 11.21 -1.64
N GLU A 64 5.24 12.17 -1.10
CA GLU A 64 6.59 11.90 -0.58
C GLU A 64 6.53 10.95 0.62
N PRO A 65 7.50 10.04 0.81
CA PRO A 65 8.71 9.82 -0.02
C PRO A 65 8.49 8.83 -1.20
N TRP A 66 7.29 8.26 -1.36
CA TRP A 66 6.99 7.20 -2.33
C TRP A 66 6.93 7.69 -3.76
N ARG A 67 6.60 8.98 -3.95
CA ARG A 67 6.65 9.67 -5.25
C ARG A 67 8.00 9.55 -5.95
N SER A 68 9.09 9.41 -5.20
CA SER A 68 10.44 9.26 -5.74
C SER A 68 10.68 7.93 -6.48
N GLY A 69 9.82 6.92 -6.28
CA GLY A 69 9.96 5.58 -6.88
C GLY A 69 11.15 4.77 -6.34
N LYS A 70 11.91 5.30 -5.36
CA LYS A 70 13.12 4.68 -4.82
C LYS A 70 12.81 3.83 -3.60
N PHE A 71 12.27 2.64 -3.83
CA PHE A 71 11.97 1.70 -2.75
C PHE A 71 12.18 0.24 -3.23
N PRO A 72 12.55 -0.69 -2.32
CA PRO A 72 12.91 -2.06 -2.69
C PRO A 72 11.72 -2.96 -3.07
N TYR A 73 10.54 -2.39 -3.29
CA TYR A 73 9.30 -3.12 -3.51
C TYR A 73 8.84 -3.08 -4.96
N ARG A 74 8.13 -4.12 -5.38
CA ARG A 74 7.45 -4.19 -6.67
C ARG A 74 6.01 -3.72 -6.52
N VAL A 75 5.55 -2.85 -7.42
CA VAL A 75 4.13 -2.50 -7.54
C VAL A 75 3.36 -3.71 -8.09
N THR A 76 2.44 -4.26 -7.31
CA THR A 76 1.63 -5.43 -7.68
C THR A 76 0.21 -5.06 -8.07
N ALA A 77 -0.37 -4.06 -7.40
CA ALA A 77 -1.65 -3.48 -7.79
C ALA A 77 -1.57 -1.96 -7.67
N GLU A 78 -2.28 -1.25 -8.54
CA GLU A 78 -2.26 0.20 -8.57
C GLU A 78 -3.66 0.75 -8.84
N LYS A 79 -4.05 1.72 -8.02
CA LYS A 79 -5.17 2.60 -8.30
C LYS A 79 -4.61 3.92 -8.82
N LYS A 80 -4.69 4.14 -10.13
CA LYS A 80 -4.50 5.47 -10.74
C LYS A 80 -5.76 6.29 -10.53
N SER A 81 -5.64 7.49 -9.97
CA SER A 81 -6.77 8.40 -9.75
C SER A 81 -6.33 9.82 -10.03
N GLU A 82 -7.16 10.61 -10.71
CA GLU A 82 -6.92 12.05 -10.85
C GLU A 82 -7.22 12.81 -9.55
N HIS A 83 -8.12 12.28 -8.71
CA HIS A 83 -8.41 12.77 -7.35
C HIS A 83 -8.94 11.63 -6.46
N PRO A 84 -8.75 11.68 -5.13
CA PRO A 84 -7.84 12.58 -4.40
C PRO A 84 -6.38 12.10 -4.36
N SER A 85 -6.09 10.79 -4.39
CA SER A 85 -4.73 10.22 -4.43
C SER A 85 -4.66 8.88 -5.19
N SER A 86 -3.52 8.61 -5.85
CA SER A 86 -3.18 7.28 -6.36
C SER A 86 -2.53 6.43 -5.27
N TYR A 87 -2.89 5.15 -5.25
CA TYR A 87 -2.40 4.19 -4.27
C TYR A 87 -1.78 2.98 -4.94
N GLY A 88 -0.68 2.50 -4.38
CA GLY A 88 0.02 1.31 -4.84
C GLY A 88 0.06 0.26 -3.74
N PHE A 89 -0.19 -0.98 -4.11
CA PHE A 89 0.12 -2.15 -3.30
C PHE A 89 1.49 -2.67 -3.71
N LEU A 90 2.45 -2.47 -2.83
CA LEU A 90 3.85 -2.79 -3.00
C LEU A 90 4.16 -4.10 -2.29
N THR A 91 4.76 -5.07 -2.96
CA THR A 91 5.17 -6.34 -2.37
C THR A 91 6.70 -6.47 -2.43
N LEU A 92 7.29 -7.14 -1.44
CA LEU A 92 8.71 -7.47 -1.51
C LEU A 92 8.97 -8.44 -2.66
N PRO A 93 10.02 -8.23 -3.48
CA PRO A 93 10.42 -9.21 -4.48
C PRO A 93 10.81 -10.51 -3.76
N ARG A 94 10.04 -11.57 -4.01
CA ARG A 94 10.35 -12.89 -3.46
C ARG A 94 11.64 -13.40 -4.09
N ARG A 95 12.56 -13.87 -3.24
CA ARG A 95 13.77 -14.60 -3.63
C ARG A 95 13.42 -16.04 -4.00
#